data_AF-A0A3D8MRU7-F1
#
_entry.id   AF-A0A3D8MRU7-F1
#
_cell.length_a   1.000
_cell.length_b   1.000
_cell.length_c   1.000
_cell.angle_alpha   90.00
_cell.angle_beta   90.00
_cell.angle_gamma   90.00
#
_symmetry.space_group_name_H-M   'P 1'
#
loop_
_entity.id
_entity.type
_entity.pdbx_description
1 polymer ?
#
loop_
_entity_poly.entity_id
_entity_poly.type
_entity_poly.pdbx_seq_one_letter_code
_entity_poly.pdbx_strand_id
1 'polypeptide(L)'
;MMMVAEVVSSFTWTPLTFYAAAALVQLIVILLSFRFTQLNPDYNTFAGALVVAVPVNVLAYFTRDFGVTGVLIVGATLFGLLVGIARGDVFRTAVAWMLCLATYWGMASYVVPKADGLSLEQVGGMPRVLVQGGLEAEPFTESDVDNLSKGKSD
;
A
#
# COMPACT_ATOMS: atom_id res chain seq x y z
N MET A 1 -15.79 20.21 -7.53
CA MET A 1 -14.75 19.40 -8.23
C MET A 1 -13.54 20.22 -8.67
N MET A 2 -13.67 21.54 -8.87
CA MET A 2 -12.59 22.48 -9.22
C MET A 2 -11.49 22.59 -8.13
N MET A 3 -11.87 22.67 -6.84
CA MET A 3 -10.91 22.78 -5.73
C MET A 3 -9.93 21.61 -5.59
N VAL A 4 -10.35 20.36 -5.86
CA VAL A 4 -9.47 19.18 -5.69
C VAL A 4 -8.41 19.14 -6.80
N ALA A 5 -8.76 19.53 -8.02
CA ALA A 5 -7.82 19.62 -9.12
C ALA A 5 -6.78 20.73 -8.89
N GLU A 6 -7.19 21.88 -8.35
CA GLU A 6 -6.27 22.98 -7.97
C GLU A 6 -5.30 22.59 -6.85
N VAL A 7 -5.75 21.80 -5.87
CA VAL A 7 -4.86 21.32 -4.79
C VAL A 7 -3.80 20.36 -5.34
N VAL A 8 -4.17 19.50 -6.30
CA VAL A 8 -3.20 18.56 -6.91
C VAL A 8 -2.18 19.29 -7.79
N SER A 9 -2.59 20.32 -8.53
CA SER A 9 -1.69 21.08 -9.41
C SER A 9 -0.82 22.10 -8.69
N SER A 10 -1.22 22.56 -7.50
CA SER A 10 -0.44 23.52 -6.68
C SER A 10 0.56 22.85 -5.73
N PHE A 11 0.54 21.52 -5.64
CA PHE A 11 1.37 20.75 -4.71
C PHE A 11 2.47 19.97 -5.43
N THR A 12 3.70 20.03 -4.94
CA THR A 12 4.82 19.26 -5.51
C THR A 12 4.71 17.80 -5.10
N TRP A 13 4.34 16.96 -6.05
CA TRP A 13 4.25 15.52 -5.86
C TRP A 13 5.60 14.85 -6.03
N THR A 14 5.97 14.08 -5.02
CA THR A 14 7.13 13.21 -4.99
C THR A 14 6.67 11.84 -4.49
N PRO A 15 7.46 10.77 -4.66
CA PRO A 15 7.11 9.49 -4.07
C PRO A 15 6.87 9.60 -2.55
N LEU A 16 7.68 10.39 -1.84
CA LEU A 16 7.52 10.60 -0.40
C LEU A 16 6.16 11.23 -0.06
N THR A 17 5.80 12.33 -0.76
CA THR A 17 4.54 13.02 -0.49
C THR A 17 3.33 12.19 -0.93
N PHE A 18 3.48 11.32 -1.94
CA PHE A 18 2.46 10.34 -2.31
C PHE A 18 2.20 9.34 -1.18
N TYR A 19 3.23 8.68 -0.63
CA TYR A 19 3.06 7.71 0.46
C TYR A 19 2.63 8.37 1.77
N ALA A 20 3.02 9.62 2.03
CA ALA A 20 2.50 10.39 3.15
C ALA A 20 0.99 10.67 3.01
N ALA A 21 0.53 11.08 1.83
CA ALA A 21 -0.88 11.24 1.54
C ALA A 21 -1.65 9.91 1.63
N ALA A 22 -1.05 8.82 1.13
CA ALA A 22 -1.63 7.49 1.20
C ALA A 22 -1.80 7.01 2.64
N ALA A 23 -0.86 7.32 3.54
CA ALA A 23 -1.01 7.05 4.97
C ALA A 23 -2.23 7.77 5.57
N LEU A 24 -2.45 9.05 5.23
CA LEU A 24 -3.59 9.82 5.71
C LEU A 24 -4.92 9.27 5.17
N VAL A 25 -4.97 8.91 3.89
CA VAL A 25 -6.16 8.34 3.27
C VAL A 25 -6.46 6.96 3.86
N GLN A 26 -5.45 6.11 4.02
CA GLN A 26 -5.62 4.78 4.61
C GLN A 26 -6.04 4.83 6.08
N LEU A 27 -5.53 5.79 6.86
CA LEU A 27 -5.99 6.03 8.23
C LEU A 27 -7.52 6.21 8.27
N ILE A 28 -8.05 7.07 7.40
CA ILE A 28 -9.49 7.33 7.30
C ILE A 28 -10.22 6.06 6.83
N VAL A 29 -9.69 5.36 5.83
CA VAL A 29 -10.30 4.15 5.27
C VAL A 29 -10.39 3.03 6.31
N ILE A 30 -9.36 2.84 7.13
CA ILE A 30 -9.34 1.83 8.19
C ILE A 30 -10.45 2.14 9.20
N LEU A 31 -10.51 3.38 9.70
CA LEU A 31 -11.54 3.80 10.66
C LEU A 31 -12.96 3.63 10.10
N LEU A 32 -13.17 4.01 8.85
CA LEU A 32 -14.46 3.89 8.17
C LEU A 32 -14.81 2.43 7.89
N SER A 33 -13.85 1.61 7.45
CA SER A 33 -14.09 0.19 7.13
C SER A 33 -14.49 -0.61 8.36
N PHE A 34 -13.84 -0.39 9.50
CA PHE A 34 -14.19 -1.06 10.75
C PHE A 34 -15.50 -0.55 11.34
N ARG A 35 -15.80 0.74 11.16
CA ARG A 35 -17.11 1.27 11.51
C ARG A 35 -18.22 0.67 10.66
N PHE A 36 -18.00 0.55 9.35
CA PHE A 36 -18.94 -0.03 8.39
C PHE A 36 -19.18 -1.51 8.63
N THR A 37 -18.11 -2.27 8.93
CA THR A 37 -18.20 -3.70 9.22
C THR A 37 -18.63 -4.02 10.65
N GLN A 38 -18.94 -2.99 11.46
CA GLN A 38 -19.37 -3.11 12.85
C GLN A 38 -18.35 -3.86 13.73
N LEU A 39 -17.06 -3.65 13.49
CA LEU A 39 -16.02 -4.11 14.43
C LEU A 39 -16.28 -3.43 15.78
N ASN A 40 -15.99 -4.14 16.88
CA ASN A 40 -16.16 -3.60 18.22
C ASN A 40 -15.45 -2.22 18.32
N PRO A 41 -16.16 -1.14 18.73
CA PRO A 41 -15.60 0.20 18.87
C PRO A 41 -14.34 0.26 19.75
N ASP A 42 -14.22 -0.62 20.74
CA ASP A 42 -13.05 -0.71 21.61
C ASP A 42 -11.77 -1.08 20.85
N TYR A 43 -11.92 -1.71 19.68
CA TYR A 43 -10.82 -2.09 18.79
C TYR A 43 -10.66 -1.11 17.61
N ASN A 44 -11.75 -0.44 17.23
CA ASN A 44 -11.75 0.58 16.17
C ASN A 44 -11.31 1.95 16.70
N THR A 45 -10.04 2.03 17.11
CA THR A 45 -9.46 3.25 17.68
C THR A 45 -8.60 4.00 16.65
N PHE A 46 -8.53 5.31 16.80
CA PHE A 46 -7.60 6.15 16.03
C PHE A 46 -6.16 5.68 16.16
N ALA A 47 -5.73 5.34 17.37
CA ALA A 47 -4.40 4.80 17.64
C ALA A 47 -4.15 3.49 16.88
N GLY A 48 -5.12 2.57 16.88
CA GLY A 48 -5.04 1.31 16.13
C GLY A 48 -4.87 1.55 14.63
N ALA A 49 -5.70 2.43 14.03
CA ALA A 49 -5.58 2.79 12.62
C ALA A 49 -4.22 3.43 12.30
N LEU A 50 -3.70 4.28 13.18
CA LEU A 50 -2.41 4.97 13.00
C LEU A 50 -1.22 4.00 13.01
N VAL A 51 -1.25 2.99 13.89
CA VAL A 51 -0.25 1.91 13.98
C VAL A 51 -0.22 1.03 12.73
N VAL A 52 -1.28 1.03 11.92
CA VAL A 52 -1.28 0.35 10.61
C VAL A 52 -0.86 1.32 9.51
N ALA A 53 -1.56 2.44 9.38
CA ALA A 53 -1.44 3.34 8.23
C ALA A 53 -0.02 3.90 8.09
N VAL A 54 0.61 4.33 9.19
CA VAL A 54 1.95 4.94 9.12
C VAL A 54 3.02 3.90 8.78
N PRO A 55 3.18 2.79 9.54
CA PRO A 55 4.26 1.83 9.27
C PRO A 55 4.12 1.15 7.90
N VAL A 56 2.90 0.85 7.45
CA VAL A 56 2.68 0.23 6.13
C VAL A 56 3.12 1.17 5.00
N ASN A 57 2.81 2.47 5.08
CA ASN A 57 3.17 3.41 4.02
C ASN A 57 4.67 3.77 4.07
N VAL A 58 5.28 3.80 5.26
CA VAL A 58 6.73 3.91 5.40
C VAL A 58 7.42 2.70 4.77
N LEU A 59 6.96 1.49 5.10
CA LEU A 59 7.47 0.25 4.50
C LEU A 59 7.29 0.27 2.98
N ALA A 60 6.10 0.63 2.50
CA ALA A 60 5.80 0.70 1.08
C ALA A 60 6.68 1.70 0.33
N TYR A 61 6.99 2.85 0.93
CA TYR A 61 7.94 3.80 0.38
C TYR A 61 9.35 3.20 0.23
N PHE A 62 9.84 2.50 1.25
CA PHE A 62 11.19 1.93 1.23
C PHE A 62 11.31 0.68 0.34
N THR A 63 10.24 -0.10 0.19
CA THR A 63 10.24 -1.31 -0.63
C THR A 63 9.66 -1.10 -2.02
N ARG A 64 9.40 0.15 -2.43
CA ARG A 64 8.74 0.46 -3.72
C ARG A 64 9.53 -0.03 -4.94
N ASP A 65 10.85 -0.07 -4.81
CA ASP A 65 11.77 -0.42 -5.89
C ASP A 65 12.13 -1.92 -5.90
N PHE A 66 11.56 -2.71 -4.98
CA PHE A 66 11.89 -4.15 -4.80
C PHE A 66 10.98 -5.09 -5.60
N GLY A 67 10.26 -4.57 -6.62
CA GLY A 67 9.37 -5.36 -7.45
C GLY A 67 8.33 -6.17 -6.65
N VAL A 68 8.19 -7.46 -6.97
CA VAL A 68 7.13 -8.33 -6.43
C VAL A 68 7.34 -8.56 -4.94
N THR A 69 8.60 -8.71 -4.54
CA THR A 69 8.97 -8.96 -3.15
C THR A 69 8.52 -7.80 -2.26
N GLY A 70 8.75 -6.55 -2.68
CA GLY A 70 8.27 -5.39 -1.93
C GLY A 70 6.75 -5.33 -1.81
N VAL A 71 6.04 -5.68 -2.88
CA VAL A 71 4.57 -5.72 -2.93
C VAL A 71 4.01 -6.77 -1.99
N LEU A 72 4.60 -7.98 -1.97
CA LEU A 72 4.19 -9.05 -1.07
C LEU A 72 4.45 -8.69 0.40
N ILE A 73 5.63 -8.12 0.69
CA ILE A 73 5.98 -7.67 2.05
C ILE A 73 4.98 -6.62 2.55
N VAL A 74 4.66 -5.62 1.72
CA VAL A 74 3.69 -4.56 2.07
C VAL A 74 2.29 -5.13 2.25
N GLY A 75 1.84 -5.97 1.32
CA GLY A 75 0.51 -6.57 1.36
C GLY A 75 0.30 -7.46 2.59
N ALA A 76 1.30 -8.31 2.90
CA ALA A 76 1.29 -9.18 4.07
C ALA A 76 1.38 -8.38 5.38
N THR A 77 2.23 -7.35 5.44
CA THR A 77 2.36 -6.48 6.63
C THR A 77 1.05 -5.74 6.89
N LEU A 78 0.44 -5.16 5.85
CA LEU A 78 -0.85 -4.48 5.96
C LEU A 78 -1.92 -5.43 6.48
N PHE A 79 -2.03 -6.63 5.90
CA PHE A 79 -3.00 -7.63 6.35
C PHE A 79 -2.74 -8.05 7.81
N GLY A 80 -1.49 -8.40 8.15
CA GLY A 80 -1.13 -8.86 9.49
C GLY A 80 -1.39 -7.81 10.58
N LEU A 81 -1.07 -6.54 10.31
CA LEU A 81 -1.35 -5.45 11.25
C LEU A 81 -2.85 -5.21 11.41
N LEU A 82 -3.63 -5.28 10.31
CA LEU A 82 -5.09 -5.21 10.37
C LEU A 82 -5.69 -6.36 11.19
N VAL A 83 -5.19 -7.59 11.03
CA VAL A 83 -5.63 -8.76 11.80
C VAL A 83 -5.35 -8.55 13.28
N GLY A 84 -4.17 -8.00 13.60
CA GLY A 84 -3.77 -7.68 14.97
C GLY A 84 -4.75 -6.74 15.67
N ILE A 85 -5.13 -5.64 15.01
CA ILE A 85 -6.07 -4.67 15.59
C ILE A 85 -7.52 -5.16 15.56
N ALA A 86 -7.89 -5.97 14.58
CA ALA A 86 -9.20 -6.62 14.51
C ALA A 86 -9.33 -7.86 15.42
N ARG A 87 -8.33 -8.15 16.27
CA ARG A 87 -8.30 -9.28 17.21
C ARG A 87 -8.56 -10.63 16.55
N GLY A 88 -8.08 -10.82 15.31
CA GLY A 88 -8.23 -12.08 14.59
C GLY A 88 -9.51 -12.21 13.75
N ASP A 89 -10.36 -11.18 13.67
CA ASP A 89 -11.52 -11.19 12.77
C ASP A 89 -11.07 -11.09 11.30
N VAL A 90 -10.85 -12.24 10.67
CA VAL A 90 -10.30 -12.36 9.33
C VAL A 90 -11.22 -11.74 8.27
N PHE A 91 -12.54 -11.87 8.42
CA PHE A 91 -13.48 -11.36 7.42
C PHE A 91 -13.46 -9.83 7.38
N ARG A 92 -13.60 -9.18 8.54
CA ARG A 92 -13.55 -7.71 8.62
C ARG A 92 -12.18 -7.16 8.23
N THR A 93 -11.12 -7.89 8.57
CA THR A 93 -9.76 -7.58 8.14
C THR A 93 -9.62 -7.63 6.63
N ALA A 94 -10.10 -8.69 5.98
CA ALA A 94 -10.01 -8.83 4.53
C ALA A 94 -10.75 -7.69 3.81
N VAL A 95 -11.92 -7.26 4.33
CA VAL A 95 -12.65 -6.10 3.79
C VAL A 95 -11.82 -4.82 3.93
N ALA A 96 -11.28 -4.53 5.12
CA ALA A 96 -10.43 -3.36 5.34
C ALA A 96 -9.16 -3.37 4.46
N TRP A 97 -8.55 -4.55 4.31
CA TRP A 97 -7.38 -4.78 3.49
C TRP A 97 -7.67 -4.47 2.02
N MET A 98 -8.75 -5.04 1.45
CA MET A 98 -9.18 -4.78 0.07
C MET A 98 -9.48 -3.30 -0.16
N LEU A 99 -10.11 -2.62 0.80
CA LEU A 99 -10.37 -1.19 0.71
C LEU A 99 -9.07 -0.37 0.71
N CYS A 100 -8.08 -0.75 1.52
CA CYS A 100 -6.77 -0.10 1.51
C CYS A 100 -6.04 -0.33 0.19
N LEU A 101 -6.11 -1.51 -0.40
CA LEU A 101 -5.58 -1.77 -1.75
C LEU A 101 -6.29 -0.90 -2.80
N ALA A 102 -7.62 -0.84 -2.76
CA ALA A 102 -8.40 0.02 -3.64
C ALA A 102 -8.02 1.50 -3.49
N THR A 103 -7.62 1.95 -2.29
CA THR A 103 -7.15 3.33 -2.11
C THR A 103 -5.79 3.58 -2.74
N TYR A 104 -4.84 2.64 -2.66
CA TYR A 104 -3.59 2.76 -3.41
C TYR A 104 -3.84 2.87 -4.91
N TRP A 105 -4.71 2.00 -5.44
CA TRP A 105 -5.10 2.02 -6.84
C TRP A 105 -5.76 3.34 -7.23
N GLY A 106 -6.76 3.79 -6.46
CA GLY A 106 -7.53 5.00 -6.73
C GLY A 106 -6.67 6.27 -6.62
N MET A 107 -5.80 6.35 -5.61
CA MET A 107 -4.87 7.46 -5.46
C MET A 107 -3.88 7.51 -6.61
N ALA A 108 -3.25 6.40 -6.98
CA ALA A 108 -2.31 6.38 -8.09
C ALA A 108 -2.98 6.75 -9.42
N SER A 109 -4.15 6.15 -9.70
CA SER A 109 -4.92 6.43 -10.92
C SER A 109 -5.40 7.87 -11.01
N TYR A 110 -5.59 8.55 -9.87
CA TYR A 110 -6.07 9.93 -9.84
C TYR A 110 -4.96 10.97 -9.78
N VAL A 111 -3.96 10.77 -8.92
CA VAL A 111 -2.89 11.72 -8.61
C VAL A 111 -1.81 11.70 -9.69
N VAL A 112 -1.30 10.52 -10.07
CA VAL A 112 -0.16 10.41 -11.01
C VAL A 112 -0.45 11.10 -12.35
N PRO A 113 -1.61 10.94 -13.00
CA PRO A 113 -1.86 11.62 -14.28
C PRO A 113 -2.03 13.14 -14.18
N LYS A 114 -2.16 13.69 -12.98
CA LYS A 114 -2.42 15.12 -12.73
C LYS A 114 -1.26 15.82 -12.01
N ALA A 115 -0.27 15.05 -11.57
CA ALA A 115 0.87 15.53 -10.83
C ALA A 115 2.00 15.88 -11.79
N ASP A 116 2.40 17.15 -11.81
CA ASP A 116 3.55 17.58 -12.61
C ASP A 116 4.84 16.98 -12.04
N GLY A 117 5.47 16.07 -12.80
CA GLY A 117 6.77 15.49 -12.47
C GLY A 117 6.75 14.21 -11.63
N LEU A 118 5.58 13.64 -11.33
CA LEU A 118 5.45 12.32 -10.70
C LEU A 118 5.06 11.27 -11.74
N SER A 119 5.87 10.24 -11.91
CA SER A 119 5.54 9.07 -12.74
C SER A 119 5.13 7.87 -11.90
N LEU A 120 4.43 6.91 -12.51
CA LEU A 120 4.03 5.69 -11.83
C LEU A 120 5.25 4.81 -11.50
N GLU A 121 6.31 4.86 -12.31
CA GLU A 121 7.58 4.19 -12.00
C GLU A 121 8.24 4.77 -10.75
N GLN A 122 8.18 6.10 -10.57
CA GLN A 122 8.75 6.76 -9.39
C GLN A 122 7.97 6.41 -8.10
N VAL A 123 6.65 6.25 -8.19
CA VAL A 123 5.84 5.78 -7.06
C VAL A 123 6.13 4.31 -6.74
N GLY A 124 6.28 3.49 -7.77
CA GLY A 124 6.68 2.09 -7.66
C GLY A 124 5.71 1.22 -6.84
N GLY A 125 6.19 0.06 -6.44
CA GLY A 125 5.57 -0.83 -5.45
C GLY A 125 4.10 -1.15 -5.71
N MET A 126 3.35 -1.25 -4.62
CA MET A 126 1.94 -1.63 -4.64
C MET A 126 1.06 -0.73 -5.53
N PRO A 127 1.17 0.62 -5.49
CA PRO A 127 0.42 1.49 -6.39
C PRO A 127 0.65 1.19 -7.87
N ARG A 128 1.91 0.98 -8.28
CA ARG A 128 2.25 0.65 -9.68
C ARG A 128 1.63 -0.69 -10.10
N VAL A 129 1.76 -1.73 -9.29
CA VAL A 129 1.23 -3.07 -9.61
C VAL A 129 -0.28 -3.05 -9.78
N LEU A 130 -0.97 -2.34 -8.89
CA LEU A 130 -2.42 -2.27 -8.92
C LEU A 130 -2.93 -1.53 -10.17
N VAL A 131 -2.20 -0.51 -10.64
CA VAL A 131 -2.62 0.29 -11.81
C VAL A 131 -2.21 -0.35 -13.13
N GLN A 132 -0.97 -0.83 -13.26
CA GLN A 132 -0.44 -1.40 -14.52
C GLN A 132 -0.85 -2.86 -14.73
N GLY A 133 -1.22 -3.59 -13.68
CA GLY A 133 -1.63 -4.98 -13.78
C GLY A 133 -0.44 -5.92 -13.93
N GLY A 134 0.06 -6.39 -12.79
CA GLY A 134 1.13 -7.39 -12.74
C GLY A 134 2.52 -6.79 -12.89
N LEU A 135 3.45 -7.27 -12.06
CA LEU A 135 4.88 -7.07 -12.30
C LEU A 135 5.31 -8.16 -13.26
N GLU A 136 6.03 -7.79 -14.30
CA GLU A 136 6.93 -8.77 -14.93
C GLU A 136 7.84 -9.26 -13.81
N ALA A 137 7.70 -10.52 -13.41
CA ALA A 137 8.65 -11.15 -12.52
C ALA A 137 10.01 -11.02 -13.21
N GLU A 138 11.00 -10.43 -12.54
CA GLU A 138 12.36 -10.46 -13.07
C GLU A 138 12.70 -11.94 -13.32
N PRO A 139 13.09 -12.31 -14.56
CA PRO A 139 13.39 -13.69 -14.86
C PRO A 139 14.54 -14.13 -13.95
N PHE A 140 14.37 -15.28 -13.28
CA PHE A 140 15.45 -15.89 -12.51
C PHE A 140 16.68 -15.97 -13.41
N THR A 141 17.81 -15.43 -12.95
CA THR A 141 19.06 -15.62 -13.67
C THR A 141 19.46 -17.10 -13.58
N GLU A 142 20.20 -17.63 -14.56
CA GLU A 142 20.68 -19.01 -14.49
C GLU A 142 21.47 -19.27 -13.19
N SER A 143 22.16 -18.25 -12.66
CA SER A 143 22.83 -18.28 -11.35
C SER A 143 21.89 -18.49 -10.16
N ASP A 144 20.68 -17.93 -10.17
CA ASP A 144 19.71 -18.08 -9.08
C ASP A 144 19.13 -19.50 -9.06
N VAL A 145 18.89 -20.06 -10.24
CA VAL A 145 18.42 -21.45 -10.41
C VAL A 145 19.52 -22.44 -9.99
N ASP A 146 20.77 -22.15 -10.33
CA ASP A 146 21.90 -22.99 -9.96
C ASP A 146 22.15 -23.00 -8.44
N ASN A 147 21.98 -21.86 -7.76
CA ASN A 147 22.12 -21.77 -6.31
C ASN A 147 20.97 -22.45 -5.55
N LEU A 148 19.73 -22.30 -6.04
CA LEU A 148 18.55 -22.96 -5.46
C LEU A 148 18.55 -24.47 -5.68
N SER A 149 19.00 -24.95 -6.86
CA SER A 149 19.07 -26.38 -7.17
C SER A 149 20.22 -27.11 -6.48
N LYS A 150 21.31 -26.39 -6.14
CA LYS A 150 22.48 -26.97 -5.44
C LYS A 150 22.33 -27.00 -3.92
N GLY A 151 21.24 -26.48 -3.35
CA GLY A 151 20.97 -26.54 -1.91
C GLY A 151 22.08 -25.92 -1.05
N LYS A 152 22.87 -24.99 -1.61
CA LYS A 152 23.90 -24.28 -0.84
C LYS A 152 23.25 -23.09 -0.15
N SER A 153 22.95 -23.31 1.12
CA SER A 153 22.91 -22.25 2.12
C SER A 153 24.36 -21.92 2.44
N ASP A 154 24.80 -20.70 2.13
CA ASP A 154 25.98 -20.13 2.79
C ASP A 154 25.66 -19.85 4.27
#